data_AF-A0A441XVE2-F1
#
_entry.id   AF-A0A441XVE2-F1
#
_cell.length_a   1.000
_cell.length_b   1.000
_cell.length_c   1.000
_cell.angle_alpha   90.00
_cell.angle_beta   90.00
_cell.angle_gamma   90.00
#
_symmetry.space_group_name_H-M   'P 1'
#
loop_
_entity.id
_entity.type
_entity.pdbx_description
1 polymer ?
#
loop_
_entity_poly.entity_id
_entity_poly.type
_entity_poly.pdbx_seq_one_letter_code
_entity_poly.pdbx_strand_id
1 'polypeptide(L)'
;MIARLRDLRRHSEQRANEAVIRRYAAAQRAAGAVREAAAAVSEHLQHTADAEDAAFASLVGQPVKPASLYRLQGQFENAARQTEQLRENQKMAGVTEQRRKTELSAARNGHRASMKSVTKLDGLLQHLTKRTARRSLALAELSEEDERSPPRLPTER
;
A
#
# COMPACT_ATOMS: atom_id res chain seq x y z
N MET A 1 -31.59 -0.66 -12.42
CA MET A 1 -30.33 0.04 -12.77
C MET A 1 -29.39 0.23 -11.57
N ILE A 2 -29.85 0.78 -10.44
CA ILE A 2 -29.00 1.08 -9.27
C ILE A 2 -28.32 -0.16 -8.67
N ALA A 3 -29.02 -1.31 -8.59
CA ALA A 3 -28.42 -2.56 -8.13
C ALA A 3 -27.24 -3.01 -8.99
N ARG A 4 -27.40 -3.02 -10.33
CA ARG A 4 -26.31 -3.35 -11.27
C ARG A 4 -25.12 -2.39 -11.13
N LEU A 5 -25.37 -1.10 -10.94
CA LEU A 5 -24.31 -0.12 -10.71
C LEU A 5 -23.57 -0.38 -9.39
N ARG A 6 -24.28 -0.78 -8.34
CA ARG A 6 -23.71 -1.17 -7.05
C ARG A 6 -22.78 -2.37 -7.19
N ASP A 7 -23.20 -3.40 -7.92
CA ASP A 7 -22.38 -4.59 -8.16
C ASP A 7 -21.10 -4.26 -8.93
N LEU A 8 -21.21 -3.44 -9.98
CA LEU A 8 -20.04 -2.96 -10.74
C LEU A 8 -19.06 -2.14 -9.88
N ARG A 9 -19.60 -1.27 -9.01
CA ARG A 9 -18.79 -0.49 -8.07
C ARG A 9 -18.15 -1.37 -7.00
N ARG A 10 -18.82 -2.43 -6.55
CA ARG A 10 -18.29 -3.40 -5.60
C ARG A 10 -17.11 -4.17 -6.20
N HIS A 11 -17.21 -4.63 -7.44
CA HIS A 11 -16.07 -5.24 -8.13
C HIS A 11 -14.90 -4.27 -8.33
N SER A 12 -15.19 -2.99 -8.59
CA SER A 12 -14.15 -1.98 -8.71
C SER A 12 -13.46 -1.68 -7.37
N GLU A 13 -14.22 -1.67 -6.27
CA GLU A 13 -13.70 -1.56 -4.90
C GLU A 13 -12.81 -2.76 -4.55
N GLN A 14 -13.25 -3.99 -4.85
CA GLN A 14 -12.44 -5.21 -4.66
C GLN A 14 -11.09 -5.12 -5.38
N ARG A 15 -11.08 -4.72 -6.67
CA ARG A 15 -9.84 -4.51 -7.43
C ARG A 15 -8.96 -3.41 -6.83
N ALA A 16 -9.56 -2.35 -6.29
CA ALA A 16 -8.82 -1.29 -5.61
C ALA A 16 -8.19 -1.81 -4.30
N ASN A 17 -8.88 -2.68 -3.56
CA ASN A 17 -8.35 -3.34 -2.37
C ASN A 17 -7.17 -4.27 -2.72
N GLU A 18 -7.30 -5.09 -3.77
CA GLU A 18 -6.19 -5.92 -4.27
C GLU A 18 -4.97 -5.09 -4.67
N ALA A 19 -5.19 -3.91 -5.26
CA ALA A 19 -4.11 -2.97 -5.58
C ALA A 19 -3.42 -2.44 -4.30
N VAL A 20 -4.17 -2.16 -3.23
CA VAL A 20 -3.61 -1.78 -1.91
C VAL A 20 -2.76 -2.91 -1.35
N ILE A 21 -3.23 -4.16 -1.38
CA ILE A 21 -2.50 -5.33 -0.87
C ILE A 21 -1.17 -5.49 -1.62
N ARG A 22 -1.20 -5.44 -2.97
CA ARG A 22 0.01 -5.56 -3.79
C ARG A 22 1.02 -4.45 -3.51
N ARG A 23 0.54 -3.21 -3.40
CA ARG A 23 1.42 -2.05 -3.10
C ARG A 23 1.94 -2.08 -1.67
N TYR A 24 1.17 -2.62 -0.72
CA TYR A 24 1.63 -2.84 0.65
C TYR A 24 2.79 -3.83 0.69
N ALA A 25 2.66 -4.97 0.00
CA ALA A 25 3.75 -5.94 -0.11
C ALA A 25 4.99 -5.36 -0.82
N ALA A 26 4.80 -4.53 -1.85
CA ALA A 26 5.91 -3.83 -2.51
C ALA A 26 6.60 -2.80 -1.60
N ALA A 27 5.83 -2.04 -0.82
CA ALA A 27 6.37 -1.11 0.16
C ALA A 27 7.16 -1.82 1.26
N GLN A 28 6.67 -2.97 1.73
CA GLN A 28 7.42 -3.73 2.74
C GLN A 28 8.74 -4.30 2.20
N ARG A 29 8.74 -4.83 0.98
CA ARG A 29 9.97 -5.28 0.34
C ARG A 29 10.98 -4.15 0.18
N ALA A 30 10.52 -2.95 -0.20
CA ALA A 30 11.40 -1.79 -0.31
C ALA A 30 11.98 -1.37 1.05
N ALA A 31 11.18 -1.41 2.13
CA ALA A 31 11.66 -1.15 3.48
C ALA A 31 12.63 -2.23 3.99
N GLY A 32 12.45 -3.49 3.57
CA GLY A 32 13.43 -4.57 3.76
C GLY A 32 14.77 -4.24 3.09
N ALA A 33 14.74 -3.89 1.79
CA ALA A 33 15.93 -3.56 1.03
C ALA A 33 16.73 -2.37 1.60
N VAL A 34 16.05 -1.36 2.16
CA VAL A 34 16.74 -0.24 2.85
C VAL A 34 17.49 -0.72 4.09
N ARG A 35 16.89 -1.62 4.88
CA ARG A 35 17.53 -2.20 6.06
C ARG A 35 18.72 -3.08 5.69
N GLU A 36 18.57 -3.89 4.65
CA GLU A 36 19.66 -4.73 4.11
C GLU A 36 20.81 -3.86 3.60
N ALA A 37 20.53 -2.81 2.83
CA ALA A 37 21.55 -1.89 2.34
C ALA A 37 22.26 -1.14 3.47
N ALA A 38 21.51 -0.72 4.50
CA ALA A 38 22.09 -0.10 5.68
C ALA A 38 23.00 -1.07 6.46
N ALA A 39 22.55 -2.33 6.63
CA ALA A 39 23.34 -3.37 7.26
C ALA A 39 24.64 -3.65 6.48
N ALA A 40 24.58 -3.74 5.15
CA ALA A 40 25.75 -3.94 4.31
C ALA A 40 26.78 -2.79 4.44
N VAL A 41 26.32 -1.53 4.55
CA VAL A 41 27.21 -0.39 4.83
C VAL A 41 27.86 -0.54 6.20
N SER A 42 27.09 -0.85 7.23
CA SER A 42 27.62 -1.02 8.60
C SER A 42 28.61 -2.17 8.70
N GLU A 43 28.31 -3.32 8.10
CA GLU A 43 29.18 -4.50 8.07
C GLU A 43 30.48 -4.20 7.33
N HIS A 44 30.41 -3.55 6.16
CA HIS A 44 31.60 -3.16 5.41
C HIS A 44 32.47 -2.19 6.20
N LEU A 45 31.89 -1.17 6.83
CA LEU A 45 32.63 -0.21 7.65
C LEU A 45 33.32 -0.86 8.85
N GLN A 46 32.64 -1.80 9.52
CA GLN A 46 33.23 -2.55 10.62
C GLN A 46 34.40 -3.41 10.13
N HIS A 47 34.19 -4.15 9.04
CA HIS A 47 35.23 -5.00 8.45
C HIS A 47 36.45 -4.18 8.02
N THR A 48 36.25 -2.99 7.44
CA THR A 48 37.35 -2.10 7.07
C THR A 48 38.09 -1.56 8.27
N ALA A 49 37.38 -1.21 9.35
CA ALA A 49 38.00 -0.75 10.59
C ALA A 49 38.84 -1.86 11.25
N ASP A 50 38.31 -3.08 11.33
CA ASP A 50 39.03 -4.22 11.89
C ASP A 50 40.28 -4.56 11.05
N ALA A 51 40.18 -4.46 9.72
CA ALA A 51 41.30 -4.66 8.81
C ALA A 51 42.35 -3.53 8.91
N GLU A 52 41.91 -2.28 9.08
CA GLU A 52 42.77 -1.13 9.34
C GLU A 52 43.57 -1.34 10.64
N ASP A 53 42.89 -1.65 11.73
CA ASP A 53 43.50 -1.88 13.05
C ASP A 53 44.51 -3.03 13.00
N ALA A 54 44.15 -4.15 12.37
CA ALA A 54 45.04 -5.29 12.22
C ALA A 54 46.28 -4.95 11.37
N ALA A 55 46.10 -4.21 10.27
CA ALA A 55 47.19 -3.80 9.41
C ALA A 55 48.15 -2.85 10.14
N PHE A 56 47.63 -1.84 10.85
CA PHE A 56 48.47 -0.93 11.62
C PHE A 56 49.17 -1.63 12.77
N ALA A 57 48.50 -2.51 13.52
CA ALA A 57 49.12 -3.30 14.58
C ALA A 57 50.31 -4.12 14.08
N SER A 58 50.22 -4.68 12.86
CA SER A 58 51.31 -5.45 12.25
C SER A 58 52.56 -4.62 11.91
N LEU A 59 52.40 -3.30 11.76
CA LEU A 59 53.49 -2.38 11.42
C LEU A 59 54.20 -1.82 12.67
N VAL A 60 53.58 -1.90 13.85
CA VAL A 60 54.16 -1.40 15.10
C VAL A 60 55.38 -2.23 15.48
N GLY A 61 56.52 -1.58 15.68
CA GLY A 61 57.77 -2.22 16.14
C GLY A 61 58.55 -2.96 15.06
N GLN A 62 58.14 -2.90 13.79
CA GLN A 62 58.82 -3.53 12.65
C GLN A 62 59.42 -2.46 11.70
N PRO A 63 60.57 -2.73 11.04
CA PRO A 63 61.06 -1.86 9.97
C PRO A 63 60.13 -1.94 8.75
N VAL A 64 59.42 -0.85 8.46
CA VAL A 64 58.41 -0.78 7.39
C VAL A 64 59.06 -0.46 6.03
N LYS A 65 58.70 -1.23 5.00
CA LYS A 65 59.15 -0.97 3.62
C LYS A 65 58.19 0.02 2.93
N PRO A 66 58.69 0.97 2.10
CA PRO A 66 57.80 1.87 1.35
C PRO A 66 56.76 1.12 0.49
N ALA A 67 57.15 0.00 -0.10
CA ALA A 67 56.25 -0.84 -0.89
C ALA A 67 55.06 -1.43 -0.10
N SER A 68 55.22 -1.71 1.21
CA SER A 68 54.10 -2.18 2.04
C SER A 68 53.13 -1.05 2.36
N LEU A 69 53.62 0.18 2.52
CA LEU A 69 52.76 1.36 2.72
C LEU A 69 51.91 1.66 1.49
N TYR A 70 52.50 1.61 0.28
CA TYR A 70 51.74 1.81 -0.96
C TYR A 70 50.65 0.75 -1.18
N ARG A 71 50.92 -0.51 -0.82
CA ARG A 71 49.89 -1.57 -0.88
C ARG A 71 48.76 -1.31 0.09
N LEU A 72 49.09 -0.89 1.31
CA LEU A 72 48.10 -0.58 2.35
C LEU A 72 47.22 0.61 1.93
N GLN A 73 47.84 1.67 1.41
CA GLN A 73 47.13 2.82 0.84
C GLN A 73 46.15 2.38 -0.25
N GLY A 74 46.60 1.56 -1.22
CA GLY A 74 45.73 1.07 -2.28
C GLY A 74 44.55 0.22 -1.78
N GLN A 75 44.74 -0.54 -0.69
CA GLN A 75 43.66 -1.30 -0.05
C GLN A 75 42.60 -0.38 0.56
N PHE A 76 43.01 0.67 1.28
CA PHE A 76 42.05 1.63 1.86
C PHE A 76 41.36 2.50 0.80
N GLU A 77 42.05 2.84 -0.29
CA GLU A 77 41.43 3.52 -1.43
C GLU A 77 40.36 2.65 -2.11
N ASN A 78 40.60 1.34 -2.22
CA ASN A 78 39.59 0.39 -2.72
C ASN A 78 38.40 0.29 -1.75
N ALA A 79 38.66 0.15 -0.45
CA ALA A 79 37.64 0.07 0.59
C ALA A 79 36.78 1.34 0.67
N ALA A 80 37.38 2.52 0.49
CA ALA A 80 36.68 3.80 0.43
C ALA A 80 35.74 3.86 -0.78
N ARG A 81 36.20 3.45 -1.98
CA ARG A 81 35.36 3.36 -3.18
C ARG A 81 34.19 2.39 -2.99
N GLN A 82 34.43 1.24 -2.38
CA GLN A 82 33.37 0.28 -2.08
C GLN A 82 32.35 0.83 -1.08
N THR A 83 32.80 1.55 -0.05
CA THR A 83 31.92 2.25 0.90
C THR A 83 31.03 3.27 0.18
N GLU A 84 31.60 4.05 -0.73
CA GLU A 84 30.84 5.03 -1.51
C GLU A 84 29.75 4.36 -2.34
N GLN A 85 30.08 3.26 -3.02
CA GLN A 85 29.11 2.48 -3.79
C GLN A 85 27.99 1.90 -2.91
N LEU A 86 28.32 1.36 -1.73
CA LEU A 86 27.33 0.83 -0.79
C LEU A 86 26.39 1.92 -0.26
N ARG A 87 26.94 3.11 0.06
CA ARG A 87 26.14 4.27 0.48
C ARG A 87 25.22 4.76 -0.63
N GLU A 88 25.69 4.73 -1.88
CA GLU A 88 24.84 5.10 -3.02
C GLU A 88 23.69 4.10 -3.20
N ASN A 89 23.96 2.80 -3.08
CA ASN A 89 22.92 1.77 -3.08
C ASN A 89 21.89 1.99 -1.96
N GLN A 90 22.35 2.34 -0.76
CA GLN A 90 21.47 2.67 0.38
C GLN A 90 20.57 3.88 0.07
N LYS A 91 21.11 4.94 -0.53
CA LYS A 91 20.32 6.12 -0.95
C LYS A 91 19.28 5.73 -1.99
N MET A 92 19.65 4.95 -3.00
CA MET A 92 18.74 4.50 -4.06
C MET A 92 17.63 3.59 -3.53
N ALA A 93 17.94 2.73 -2.56
CA ALA A 93 16.95 1.96 -1.82
C ALA A 93 15.98 2.89 -1.08
N GLY A 94 16.49 3.94 -0.42
CA GLY A 94 15.67 4.94 0.28
C GLY A 94 14.71 5.70 -0.65
N VAL A 95 15.19 6.14 -1.82
CA VAL A 95 14.33 6.77 -2.85
C VAL A 95 13.23 5.81 -3.30
N THR A 96 13.58 4.54 -3.51
CA THR A 96 12.62 3.50 -3.91
C THR A 96 11.58 3.27 -2.82
N GLU A 97 11.98 3.17 -1.56
CA GLU A 97 11.07 3.02 -0.42
C GLU A 97 10.08 4.19 -0.36
N GLN A 98 10.57 5.42 -0.49
CA GLN A 98 9.73 6.61 -0.45
C GLN A 98 8.70 6.59 -1.60
N ARG A 99 9.13 6.23 -2.82
CA ARG A 99 8.22 6.04 -3.96
C ARG A 99 7.16 4.97 -3.69
N ARG A 100 7.52 3.83 -3.07
CA ARG A 100 6.52 2.79 -2.75
C ARG A 100 5.55 3.24 -1.67
N LYS A 101 5.99 4.03 -0.69
CA LYS A 101 5.10 4.64 0.33
C LYS A 101 4.08 5.59 -0.30
N THR A 102 4.49 6.44 -1.24
CA THR A 102 3.57 7.36 -1.94
C THR A 102 2.58 6.59 -2.81
N GLU A 103 3.03 5.56 -3.54
CA GLU A 103 2.17 4.68 -4.33
C GLU A 103 1.12 3.95 -3.45
N LEU A 104 1.52 3.46 -2.27
CA LEU A 104 0.62 2.82 -1.32
C LEU A 104 -0.41 3.82 -0.77
N SER A 105 0.02 5.03 -0.40
CA SER A 105 -0.89 6.09 0.07
C SER A 105 -1.93 6.43 -1.00
N ALA A 106 -1.51 6.62 -2.25
CA ALA A 106 -2.41 6.87 -3.37
C ALA A 106 -3.42 5.73 -3.58
N ALA A 107 -2.99 4.47 -3.48
CA ALA A 107 -3.92 3.33 -3.59
C ALA A 107 -4.93 3.27 -2.44
N ARG A 108 -4.51 3.54 -1.20
CA ARG A 108 -5.41 3.62 -0.04
C ARG A 108 -6.48 4.70 -0.23
N ASN A 109 -6.07 5.86 -0.75
CA ASN A 109 -7.01 6.94 -1.06
C ASN A 109 -8.00 6.54 -2.17
N GLY A 110 -7.52 5.89 -3.24
CA GLY A 110 -8.38 5.37 -4.31
C GLY A 110 -9.36 4.29 -3.83
N HIS A 111 -8.91 3.38 -2.97
CA HIS A 111 -9.76 2.37 -2.33
C HIS A 111 -10.82 3.01 -1.44
N ARG A 112 -10.45 3.98 -0.59
CA ARG A 112 -11.38 4.73 0.25
C ARG A 112 -12.46 5.45 -0.58
N ALA A 113 -12.09 6.04 -1.72
CA ALA A 113 -13.05 6.67 -2.64
C ALA A 113 -14.01 5.64 -3.27
N SER A 114 -13.50 4.47 -3.63
CA SER A 114 -14.31 3.36 -4.17
C SER A 114 -15.29 2.84 -3.12
N MET A 115 -14.82 2.60 -1.90
CA MET A 115 -15.65 2.23 -0.74
C MET A 115 -16.80 3.21 -0.51
N LYS A 116 -16.50 4.52 -0.42
CA LYS A 116 -17.54 5.56 -0.27
C LYS A 116 -18.58 5.50 -1.38
N SER A 117 -18.17 5.20 -2.61
CA SER A 117 -19.09 5.12 -3.75
C SER A 117 -20.04 3.91 -3.62
N VAL A 118 -19.53 2.76 -3.14
CA VAL A 118 -20.35 1.58 -2.85
C VAL A 118 -21.34 1.87 -1.72
N THR A 119 -20.87 2.44 -0.60
CA THR A 119 -21.72 2.77 0.56
C THR A 119 -22.84 3.73 0.19
N LYS A 120 -22.59 4.71 -0.70
CA LYS A 120 -23.64 5.60 -1.22
C LYS A 120 -24.75 4.82 -1.95
N LEU A 121 -24.37 3.86 -2.79
CA LEU A 121 -25.33 3.04 -3.53
C LEU A 121 -26.08 2.07 -2.62
N ASP A 122 -25.41 1.52 -1.59
CA ASP A 122 -26.07 0.71 -0.55
C ASP A 122 -27.17 1.51 0.15
N GLY A 123 -26.87 2.75 0.57
CA GLY A 123 -27.87 3.63 1.19
C GLY A 123 -29.05 3.93 0.26
N LEU A 124 -28.79 4.23 -1.02
CA LEU A 124 -29.85 4.46 -2.00
C LEU A 124 -30.75 3.24 -2.20
N LEU A 125 -30.17 2.04 -2.27
CA LEU A 125 -30.94 0.80 -2.36
C LEU A 125 -31.82 0.59 -1.13
N GLN A 126 -31.28 0.80 0.07
CA GLN A 126 -32.06 0.71 1.31
C GLN A 126 -33.24 1.69 1.32
N HIS A 127 -33.03 2.94 0.88
CA HIS A 127 -34.10 3.93 0.77
C HIS A 127 -35.19 3.51 -0.23
N LEU A 128 -34.80 2.99 -1.40
CA LEU A 128 -35.74 2.50 -2.39
C LEU A 128 -36.55 1.31 -1.89
N THR A 129 -35.90 0.34 -1.25
CA THR A 129 -36.58 -0.82 -0.65
C THR A 129 -37.62 -0.39 0.39
N LYS A 130 -37.25 0.53 1.30
CA LYS A 130 -38.19 1.09 2.28
C LYS A 130 -39.37 1.81 1.63
N ARG A 131 -39.12 2.60 0.58
CA ARG A 131 -40.19 3.32 -0.14
C ARG A 131 -41.14 2.36 -0.85
N THR A 132 -40.61 1.33 -1.51
CA THR A 132 -41.43 0.32 -2.19
C THR A 132 -42.27 -0.47 -1.19
N ALA A 133 -41.71 -0.87 -0.04
CA ALA A 133 -42.45 -1.57 1.01
C ALA A 133 -43.61 -0.73 1.58
N ARG A 134 -43.40 0.57 1.80
CA ARG A 134 -44.48 1.48 2.23
C ARG A 134 -45.57 1.62 1.17
N ARG A 135 -45.19 1.71 -0.10
CA ARG A 135 -46.15 1.80 -1.21
C ARG A 135 -46.95 0.50 -1.36
N SER A 136 -46.31 -0.67 -1.25
CA SER A 136 -47.02 -1.95 -1.33
C SER A 136 -48.00 -2.12 -0.17
N LEU A 137 -47.64 -1.67 1.04
CA LEU A 137 -48.54 -1.66 2.19
C LEU A 137 -49.77 -0.79 1.92
N ALA A 138 -49.57 0.47 1.50
CA ALA A 138 -50.68 1.38 1.20
C ALA A 138 -51.60 0.87 0.07
N LEU A 139 -51.04 0.17 -0.93
CA LEU A 139 -51.83 -0.46 -1.99
C LEU A 139 -52.64 -1.65 -1.47
N ALA A 140 -52.06 -2.46 -0.58
CA ALA A 140 -52.78 -3.57 0.05
C ALA A 140 -53.93 -3.07 0.94
N GLU A 141 -53.70 -2.03 1.73
CA GLU A 141 -54.73 -1.37 2.55
C GLU A 141 -55.91 -0.88 1.67
N LEU A 142 -55.62 -0.22 0.55
CA LEU A 142 -56.64 0.25 -0.39
C LEU A 142 -57.44 -0.92 -1.02
N SER A 143 -56.76 -2.01 -1.39
CA SER A 143 -57.43 -3.20 -1.92
C SER A 143 -58.35 -3.87 -0.88
N GLU A 144 -57.94 -3.91 0.39
CA GLU A 144 -58.80 -4.41 1.47
C GLU A 144 -60.05 -3.53 1.70
N GLU A 145 -59.93 -2.21 1.54
CA GLU A 145 -61.08 -1.29 1.61
C GLU A 145 -62.05 -1.47 0.44
N ASP A 146 -61.54 -1.69 -0.78
CA ASP A 146 -62.36 -1.99 -1.96
C ASP A 146 -63.11 -3.32 -1.83
N GLU A 147 -62.50 -4.37 -1.26
CA GLU A 147 -63.14 -5.67 -1.02
C GLU A 147 -64.21 -5.62 0.09
N ARG A 148 -64.05 -4.74 1.08
CA ARG A 148 -65.03 -4.54 2.17
C ARG A 148 -66.17 -3.59 1.80
N SER A 149 -66.09 -2.92 0.66
CA SER A 149 -67.13 -2.00 0.20
C SER A 149 -68.37 -2.77 -0.28
N PRO A 150 -69.59 -2.42 0.17
CA PRO A 150 -70.80 -3.10 -0.29
C PRO A 150 -70.98 -2.92 -1.80
N PRO A 151 -71.57 -3.90 -2.51
CA PRO A 151 -71.76 -3.81 -3.95
C PRO A 151 -72.52 -2.53 -4.29
N ARG A 152 -71.89 -1.64 -5.07
CA ARG A 152 -72.56 -0.44 -5.57
C ARG A 152 -73.71 -0.90 -6.45
N LEU A 153 -74.94 -0.71 -5.95
CA LEU A 153 -76.15 -0.94 -6.73
C LEU A 153 -76.09 -0.05 -7.98
N PRO A 154 -76.43 -0.58 -9.17
CA PRO A 154 -76.39 0.21 -10.38
C PRO A 154 -77.43 1.32 -10.27
N THR A 155 -76.97 2.56 -10.37
CA THR A 155 -77.84 3.73 -10.46
C THR A 155 -78.54 3.67 -11.82
N GLU A 156 -79.80 3.24 -11.83
CA GLU A 156 -80.66 3.30 -13.00
C GLU A 156 -80.87 4.77 -13.43
N ARG A 157 -80.88 4.98 -14.75
CA ARG A 157 -81.06 6.28 -15.42
C ARG A 157 -82.52 6.62 -15.63
#